data_AF-A0A5A8AJI5-F1
#
_entry.id   AF-A0A5A8AJI5-F1
#
_cell.length_a   1.000
_cell.length_b   1.000
_cell.length_c   1.000
_cell.angle_alpha   90.00
_cell.angle_beta   90.00
_cell.angle_gamma   90.00
#
_symmetry.space_group_name_H-M   'P 1'
#
loop_
_entity.id
_entity.type
_entity.pdbx_description
1 polymer ?
#
loop_
_entity_poly.entity_id
_entity_poly.type
_entity_poly.pdbx_seq_one_letter_code
_entity_poly.pdbx_strand_id
1 'polypeptide(L)'
;MNISIKYKIYIITLFFGVLYFVYSIIISTYDFINIKHKQWVNAENQSTVYSSRRSTTVTYNFVKDHVRISRKYPGILEGINTWMWGIDKTARIQNISFYIREKDEQRIKYHQIHHRKDILGNKLNEMEAVPFFGLRTINSNANTFLLILDIWKYNYSVLVAFIVLISPYFIFFVRKKILKKEIEKNPNNEMEQKIGGYQMLFFILFVINLIV
;
A
#
# COMPACT_ATOMS: atom_id res chain seq x y z
N MET A 1 -11.32 -33.00 -21.55
CA MET A 1 -12.18 -31.79 -21.44
C MET A 1 -11.35 -30.58 -21.87
N ASN A 2 -11.64 -29.98 -23.03
CA ASN A 2 -10.79 -28.94 -23.60
C ASN A 2 -11.25 -27.57 -23.08
N ILE A 3 -10.57 -27.06 -22.05
CA ILE A 3 -10.89 -25.76 -21.46
C ILE A 3 -10.58 -24.66 -22.49
N SER A 4 -11.57 -23.83 -22.81
CA SER A 4 -11.38 -22.72 -23.76
C SER A 4 -10.27 -21.78 -23.29
N ILE A 5 -9.48 -21.26 -24.24
CA ILE A 5 -8.25 -20.51 -23.93
C ILE A 5 -8.55 -19.24 -23.11
N LYS A 6 -9.75 -18.67 -23.23
CA LYS A 6 -10.22 -17.57 -22.37
C LYS A 6 -10.12 -17.96 -20.89
N TYR A 7 -10.68 -19.12 -20.55
CA TYR A 7 -10.71 -19.64 -19.19
C TYR A 7 -9.30 -19.92 -18.68
N LYS A 8 -8.38 -20.41 -19.54
CA LYS A 8 -6.97 -20.59 -19.17
C LYS A 8 -6.30 -19.27 -18.77
N ILE A 9 -6.51 -18.20 -19.53
CA ILE A 9 -5.96 -16.86 -19.22
C ILE A 9 -6.52 -16.36 -17.88
N TYR A 10 -7.83 -16.48 -17.67
CA TYR A 10 -8.45 -16.08 -16.40
C TYR A 10 -7.91 -16.85 -15.20
N ILE A 11 -7.78 -18.18 -15.30
CA ILE A 11 -7.23 -19.02 -14.23
C ILE A 11 -5.80 -18.63 -13.90
N ILE A 12 -4.96 -18.39 -14.93
CA ILE A 12 -3.57 -17.97 -14.74
C ILE A 12 -3.50 -16.63 -14.02
N THR A 13 -4.31 -15.65 -14.42
CA THR A 13 -4.30 -14.35 -13.75
C THR A 13 -4.82 -14.42 -12.32
N LEU A 14 -5.87 -15.18 -12.07
CA LEU A 14 -6.39 -15.41 -10.72
C LEU A 14 -5.31 -16.05 -9.84
N PHE A 15 -4.59 -17.04 -10.37
CA PHE A 15 -3.46 -17.67 -9.70
C PHE A 15 -2.37 -16.65 -9.34
N PHE A 16 -1.98 -15.77 -10.27
CA PHE A 16 -1.04 -14.67 -9.98
C PHE A 16 -1.57 -13.70 -8.91
N GLY A 17 -2.87 -13.42 -8.90
CA GLY A 17 -3.51 -12.61 -7.86
C GLY A 17 -3.45 -13.24 -6.49
N VAL A 18 -3.72 -14.56 -6.41
CA VAL A 18 -3.61 -15.31 -5.14
C VAL A 18 -2.16 -15.34 -4.68
N LEU A 19 -1.20 -15.62 -5.57
CA LEU A 19 0.22 -15.58 -5.25
C LEU A 19 0.64 -14.20 -4.73
N TYR A 20 0.21 -13.12 -5.38
CA TYR A 20 0.50 -11.76 -4.95
C TYR A 20 -0.07 -11.45 -3.56
N PHE A 21 -1.31 -11.86 -3.31
CA PHE A 21 -1.96 -11.71 -2.02
C PHE A 21 -1.21 -12.45 -0.91
N VAL A 22 -0.89 -13.73 -1.11
CA VAL A 22 -0.12 -14.55 -0.16
C VAL A 22 1.26 -13.94 0.08
N TYR A 23 1.96 -13.52 -0.98
CA TYR A 23 3.24 -12.83 -0.89
C TYR A 23 3.16 -11.58 -0.01
N SER A 24 2.13 -10.75 -0.19
CA SER A 24 1.93 -9.55 0.61
C SER A 24 1.74 -9.87 2.10
N ILE A 25 1.01 -10.94 2.43
CA ILE A 25 0.81 -11.39 3.81
C ILE A 25 2.14 -11.86 4.40
N ILE A 26 2.90 -12.70 3.69
CA ILE A 26 4.18 -13.24 4.17
C ILE A 26 5.15 -12.10 4.51
N ILE A 27 5.32 -11.13 3.61
CA ILE A 27 6.21 -9.99 3.86
C ILE A 27 5.71 -9.14 5.02
N SER A 28 4.40 -8.95 5.14
CA SER A 28 3.83 -8.12 6.22
C SER A 28 4.01 -8.77 7.58
N THR A 29 3.82 -10.09 7.68
CA THR A 29 4.09 -10.86 8.88
C THR A 29 5.57 -10.81 9.24
N TYR A 30 6.48 -10.96 8.27
CA TYR A 30 7.92 -10.84 8.49
C TYR A 30 8.30 -9.43 8.98
N ASP A 31 7.81 -8.37 8.33
CA ASP A 31 8.06 -6.99 8.73
C ASP A 31 7.47 -6.69 10.12
N PHE A 32 6.31 -7.27 10.48
CA PHE A 32 5.69 -7.12 11.80
C PHE A 32 6.50 -7.80 12.91
N ILE A 33 6.98 -9.04 12.70
CA ILE A 33 7.81 -9.76 13.69
C ILE A 33 9.10 -8.99 13.99
N ASN A 34 9.68 -8.36 12.97
CA ASN A 34 10.94 -7.62 13.10
C ASN A 34 10.74 -6.11 13.28
N ILE A 35 9.52 -5.66 13.58
CA ILE A 35 9.26 -4.23 13.74
C ILE A 35 9.87 -3.72 15.04
N LYS A 36 10.44 -2.51 15.00
CA LYS A 36 11.12 -1.88 16.13
C LYS A 36 10.31 -0.69 16.59
N HIS A 37 10.00 -0.68 17.88
CA HIS A 37 9.34 0.44 18.54
C HIS A 37 10.36 1.55 18.84
N LYS A 38 9.97 2.80 18.60
CA LYS A 38 10.79 4.00 18.81
C LYS A 38 9.97 5.08 19.49
N GLN A 39 10.66 5.86 20.31
CA GLN A 39 10.11 7.03 20.99
C GLN A 39 11.01 8.23 20.71
N TRP A 40 10.41 9.29 20.18
CA TRP A 40 11.08 10.56 19.94
C TRP A 40 10.47 11.64 20.82
N VAL A 41 11.26 12.09 21.80
CA VAL A 41 10.98 13.31 22.56
C VAL A 41 11.39 14.51 21.72
N ASN A 42 10.56 15.55 21.70
CA ASN A 42 10.75 16.81 20.97
C ASN A 42 10.98 16.65 19.45
N ALA A 43 10.18 15.81 18.78
CA ALA A 43 10.18 15.72 17.32
C ALA A 43 9.48 16.94 16.70
N GLU A 44 10.08 17.53 15.66
CA GLU A 44 9.48 18.65 14.92
C GLU A 44 8.45 18.12 13.92
N ASN A 45 7.22 18.66 13.96
CA ASN A 45 6.16 18.39 13.01
C ASN A 45 6.29 19.31 11.79
N GLN A 46 6.72 18.75 10.65
CA GLN A 46 6.79 19.41 9.36
C GLN A 46 5.60 18.96 8.51
N SER A 47 4.44 19.60 8.73
CA SER A 47 3.25 19.34 7.94
C SER A 47 3.30 20.08 6.60
N THR A 48 2.85 19.41 5.54
CA THR A 48 2.73 20.01 4.19
C THR A 48 1.27 20.02 3.81
N VAL A 49 0.75 21.20 3.46
CA VAL A 49 -0.64 21.41 3.10
C VAL A 49 -0.75 21.51 1.58
N TYR A 50 -1.34 20.49 0.95
CA TYR A 50 -1.73 20.53 -0.45
C TYR A 50 -3.17 21.02 -0.53
N SER A 51 -3.36 22.29 -0.87
CA SER A 51 -4.70 22.85 -1.09
C SER A 51 -5.05 22.86 -2.58
N SER A 52 -6.25 22.36 -2.90
CA SER A 52 -6.88 22.49 -4.21
C SER A 52 -8.28 23.09 -4.03
N ARG A 53 -8.91 23.60 -5.09
CA ARG A 53 -10.26 24.22 -5.03
C ARG A 53 -11.36 23.30 -4.45
N ARG A 54 -11.12 21.99 -4.31
CA ARG A 54 -12.12 21.01 -3.84
C ARG A 54 -11.65 20.11 -2.68
N SER A 55 -10.38 20.19 -2.26
CA SER A 55 -9.85 19.36 -1.17
C SER A 55 -8.54 19.92 -0.62
N THR A 56 -8.34 19.79 0.68
CA THR A 56 -7.07 20.04 1.35
C THR A 56 -6.54 18.74 1.92
N THR A 57 -5.37 18.31 1.46
CA THR A 57 -4.66 17.13 1.99
C THR A 57 -3.46 17.62 2.80
N VAL A 58 -3.39 17.21 4.07
CA VAL A 58 -2.28 17.56 4.97
C VAL A 58 -1.46 16.30 5.19
N THR A 59 -0.22 16.31 4.74
CA THR A 59 0.73 15.22 5.02
C THR A 59 1.58 15.61 6.22
N TYR A 60 1.66 14.74 7.22
CA TYR A 60 2.44 14.97 8.43
C TYR A 60 3.79 14.27 8.34
N ASN A 61 4.86 15.03 8.51
CA ASN A 61 6.21 14.50 8.68
C ASN A 61 6.73 14.86 10.07
N PHE A 62 7.49 13.97 10.68
CA PHE A 62 8.17 14.25 11.93
C PHE A 62 9.67 14.18 11.72
N VAL A 63 10.40 15.15 12.26
CA VAL A 63 11.85 15.27 12.08
C VAL A 63 12.54 15.31 13.43
N LYS A 64 13.57 14.48 13.57
CA LYS A 64 14.47 14.49 14.72
C LYS A 64 15.87 14.04 14.27
N ASP A 65 16.91 14.72 14.74
CA ASP A 65 18.32 14.36 14.47
C ASP A 65 18.62 14.16 12.97
N HIS A 66 18.08 15.02 12.11
CA HIS A 66 18.17 14.96 10.63
C HIS A 66 17.48 13.75 9.98
N VAL A 67 16.77 12.92 10.75
CA VAL A 67 15.93 11.84 10.25
C VAL A 67 14.51 12.35 10.12
N ARG A 68 13.97 12.28 8.90
CA ARG A 68 12.56 12.53 8.62
C ARG A 68 11.80 11.21 8.57
N ILE A 69 10.73 11.10 9.33
CA ILE A 69 9.75 10.02 9.18
C ILE A 69 8.48 10.55 8.52
N SER A 70 7.87 9.74 7.66
CA SER A 70 6.61 10.07 6.98
C SER A 70 5.77 8.83 6.78
N ARG A 71 4.47 9.02 6.55
CA ARG A 71 3.59 7.94 6.12
C ARG A 71 3.69 7.79 4.59
N LYS A 72 4.01 6.58 4.10
CA LYS A 72 4.31 6.36 2.67
C LYS A 72 3.09 6.15 1.77
N TYR A 73 1.96 5.67 2.30
CA TYR A 73 0.79 5.31 1.51
C TYR A 73 -0.30 6.39 1.66
N PRO A 74 -0.52 7.22 0.61
CA PRO A 74 -1.57 8.23 0.60
C PRO A 74 -2.93 7.58 0.33
N GLY A 75 -3.99 8.11 0.95
CA GLY A 75 -5.36 7.66 0.67
C GLY A 75 -6.43 8.46 1.42
N ILE A 76 -7.69 8.27 1.02
CA ILE A 76 -8.89 8.88 1.64
C ILE A 76 -8.95 8.62 3.17
N LEU A 77 -8.30 7.56 3.64
CA LEU A 77 -8.27 7.10 5.03
C LEU A 77 -7.10 7.63 5.85
N GLU A 78 -6.22 8.45 5.26
CA GLU A 78 -5.21 9.18 6.04
C GLU A 78 -5.91 9.90 7.20
N GLY A 79 -7.06 10.54 6.96
CA GLY A 79 -7.87 11.21 7.99
C GLY A 79 -8.22 10.35 9.22
N ILE A 80 -8.73 9.14 9.03
CA ILE A 80 -9.15 8.26 10.14
C ILE A 80 -7.93 7.79 10.92
N ASN A 81 -6.89 7.33 10.23
CA ASN A 81 -5.70 6.81 10.91
C ASN A 81 -4.90 7.92 11.61
N THR A 82 -4.82 9.11 11.00
CA THR A 82 -4.25 10.30 11.62
C THR A 82 -5.07 10.80 12.81
N TRP A 83 -6.40 10.63 12.81
CA TRP A 83 -7.23 10.92 14.00
C TRP A 83 -6.93 9.95 15.15
N MET A 84 -6.68 8.68 14.85
CA MET A 84 -6.33 7.67 15.86
C MET A 84 -4.95 7.88 16.51
N TRP A 85 -4.10 8.77 16.00
CA TRP A 85 -2.77 9.00 16.57
C TRP A 85 -2.82 9.58 17.98
N GLY A 86 -3.88 10.31 18.33
CA GLY A 86 -4.00 10.95 19.65
C GLY A 86 -2.91 11.99 19.92
N ILE A 87 -2.30 12.54 18.87
CA ILE A 87 -1.26 13.58 18.93
C ILE A 87 -1.87 14.93 18.51
N ASP A 88 -1.31 16.04 19.01
CA ASP A 88 -1.76 17.38 18.63
C ASP A 88 -1.17 17.77 17.27
N LYS A 89 -1.95 17.59 16.21
CA LYS A 89 -1.51 17.86 14.83
C LYS A 89 -1.05 19.30 14.57
N THR A 90 -1.43 20.25 15.43
CA THR A 90 -1.08 21.67 15.31
C THR A 90 0.21 22.03 16.04
N ALA A 91 0.63 21.22 17.02
CA ALA A 91 1.85 21.44 17.75
C ALA A 91 3.08 21.26 16.85
N ARG A 92 3.96 22.27 16.88
CA ARG A 92 5.24 22.27 16.13
C ARG A 92 6.22 21.25 16.68
N ILE A 93 6.23 21.02 17.99
CA ILE A 93 7.13 20.07 18.66
C ILE A 93 6.28 19.07 19.43
N GLN A 94 6.58 17.77 19.27
CA GLN A 94 5.80 16.71 19.88
C GLN A 94 6.61 15.51 20.35
N ASN A 95 6.06 14.85 21.36
CA ASN A 95 6.57 13.60 21.90
C ASN A 95 5.80 12.45 21.24
N ILE A 96 6.47 11.72 20.37
CA ILE A 96 5.85 10.70 19.54
C ILE A 96 6.44 9.31 19.80
N SER A 97 5.60 8.30 19.63
CA SER A 97 5.91 6.88 19.68
C SER A 97 5.45 6.25 18.38
N PHE A 98 6.30 5.45 17.74
CA PHE A 98 6.00 4.85 16.45
C PHE A 98 6.81 3.59 16.24
N TYR A 99 6.49 2.87 15.17
CA TYR A 99 7.17 1.65 14.79
C TYR A 99 7.86 1.84 13.44
N ILE A 100 9.05 1.27 13.30
CA ILE A 100 9.82 1.23 12.04
C ILE A 100 10.27 -0.19 11.77
N ARG A 101 10.42 -0.55 10.50
CA ARG A 101 10.97 -1.86 10.17
C ARG A 101 12.45 -1.89 10.51
N GLU A 102 12.94 -3.07 10.89
CA GLU A 102 14.36 -3.26 11.21
C GLU A 102 15.30 -2.82 10.08
N LYS A 103 14.97 -3.12 8.82
CA LYS A 103 15.75 -2.66 7.66
C LYS A 103 15.82 -1.13 7.55
N ASP A 104 14.74 -0.43 7.91
CA ASP A 104 14.69 1.02 7.87
C ASP A 104 15.46 1.63 9.06
N GLU A 105 15.43 0.97 10.22
CA GLU A 105 16.29 1.34 11.36
C GLU A 105 17.78 1.17 11.04
N GLN A 106 18.17 0.06 10.40
CA GLN A 106 19.54 -0.16 9.97
C GLN A 106 20.00 0.93 9.00
N ARG A 107 19.13 1.33 8.04
CA ARG A 107 19.43 2.45 7.13
C ARG A 107 19.69 3.76 7.88
N ILE A 108 18.92 4.05 8.93
CA ILE A 108 19.16 5.22 9.80
C ILE A 108 20.54 5.11 10.47
N LYS A 109 20.82 3.98 11.13
CA LYS A 109 22.06 3.74 11.88
C LYS A 109 23.32 3.82 11.01
N TYR A 110 23.24 3.32 9.78
CA TYR A 110 24.36 3.32 8.83
C TYR A 110 24.39 4.54 7.90
N HIS A 111 23.60 5.58 8.18
CA HIS A 111 23.55 6.82 7.38
C HIS A 111 23.25 6.59 5.89
N GLN A 112 22.38 5.61 5.60
CA GLN A 112 21.97 5.21 4.24
C GLN A 112 20.64 5.86 3.81
N ILE A 113 20.30 7.01 4.39
CA ILE A 113 19.19 7.83 3.94
C ILE A 113 19.70 8.72 2.81
N HIS A 114 19.20 8.46 1.60
CA HIS A 114 19.61 9.21 0.42
C HIS A 114 18.69 10.40 0.17
N HIS A 115 19.15 11.31 -0.68
CA HIS A 115 18.28 12.32 -1.28
C HIS A 115 17.20 11.64 -2.12
N ARG A 116 15.98 12.18 -2.03
CA ARG A 116 14.88 11.79 -2.91
C ARG A 116 15.30 12.03 -4.35
N LYS A 117 14.88 11.15 -5.27
CA LYS A 117 15.11 11.30 -6.70
C LYS A 117 13.82 11.68 -7.41
N ASP A 118 13.92 12.50 -8.46
CA ASP A 118 12.82 12.71 -9.40
C ASP A 118 12.62 11.47 -10.30
N ILE A 119 11.62 11.53 -11.19
CA ILE A 119 11.28 10.43 -12.12
C ILE A 119 12.43 10.14 -13.10
N LEU A 120 13.31 11.12 -13.34
CA LEU A 120 14.47 11.02 -14.22
C LEU A 120 15.75 10.60 -13.47
N GLY A 121 15.69 10.42 -12.14
CA GLY A 121 16.80 10.01 -11.30
C GLY A 121 17.64 11.14 -10.71
N ASN A 122 17.30 12.41 -10.94
CA ASN A 122 18.01 13.57 -10.39
C ASN A 122 17.74 13.71 -8.90
N LYS A 123 18.78 14.04 -8.12
CA LYS A 123 18.66 14.27 -6.68
C LYS A 123 17.88 15.54 -6.41
N LEU A 124 16.84 15.44 -5.59
CA LEU A 124 16.10 16.54 -5.00
C LEU A 124 16.78 16.97 -3.70
N ASN A 125 16.62 18.23 -3.31
CA ASN A 125 17.16 18.76 -2.04
C ASN A 125 16.54 18.12 -0.79
N GLU A 126 15.44 17.38 -0.94
CA GLU A 126 14.76 16.69 0.14
C GLU A 126 15.40 15.32 0.44
N MET A 127 15.66 15.04 1.71
CA MET A 127 16.03 13.68 2.17
C MET A 127 14.84 12.73 2.06
N GLU A 128 15.12 11.48 1.69
CA GLU A 128 14.10 10.42 1.68
C GLU A 128 13.56 10.21 3.09
N ALA A 129 12.23 10.25 3.23
CA ALA A 129 11.59 10.03 4.51
C ALA A 129 11.49 8.53 4.81
N VAL A 130 11.80 8.17 6.05
CA VAL A 130 11.67 6.80 6.55
C VAL A 130 10.20 6.50 6.86
N PRO A 131 9.65 5.37 6.38
CA PRO A 131 8.27 5.01 6.70
C PRO A 131 8.12 4.66 8.17
N PHE A 132 7.06 5.17 8.80
CA PHE A 132 6.64 4.77 10.14
C PHE A 132 5.28 4.06 10.12
N PHE A 133 4.97 3.37 11.21
CA PHE A 133 3.72 2.67 11.45
C PHE A 133 3.21 2.95 12.87
N GLY A 134 1.89 2.93 13.06
CA GLY A 134 1.28 2.97 14.39
C GLY A 134 1.65 4.19 15.27
N LEU A 135 1.74 5.38 14.67
CA LEU A 135 2.11 6.60 15.39
C LEU A 135 1.12 6.93 16.53
N ARG A 136 1.66 7.23 17.72
CA ARG A 136 0.94 7.54 18.95
C ARG A 136 1.73 8.53 19.81
N THR A 137 1.16 8.98 20.92
CA THR A 137 1.91 9.63 22.01
C THR A 137 2.78 8.59 22.75
N ILE A 138 3.85 9.05 23.41
CA ILE A 138 4.85 8.16 24.08
C ILE A 138 4.22 7.16 25.07
N ASN A 139 3.11 7.53 25.70
CA ASN A 139 2.43 6.73 26.72
C ASN A 139 1.28 5.85 26.17
N SER A 140 1.10 5.82 24.85
CA SER A 140 0.03 5.06 24.20
C SER A 140 0.61 4.01 23.27
N ASN A 141 0.17 2.77 23.46
CA ASN A 141 0.53 1.66 22.58
C ASN A 141 -0.40 1.62 21.36
N ALA A 142 0.17 1.29 20.20
CA ALA A 142 -0.66 0.98 19.04
C ALA A 142 -1.38 -0.35 19.25
N ASN A 143 -2.63 -0.42 18.80
CA ASN A 143 -3.35 -1.69 18.76
C ASN A 143 -2.65 -2.64 17.76
N THR A 144 -2.32 -3.85 18.20
CA THR A 144 -1.58 -4.84 17.41
C THR A 144 -2.24 -5.14 16.06
N PHE A 145 -3.56 -5.29 16.05
CA PHE A 145 -4.31 -5.55 14.83
C PHE A 145 -4.22 -4.38 13.85
N LEU A 146 -4.37 -3.14 14.35
CA LEU A 146 -4.21 -1.95 13.52
C LEU A 146 -2.79 -1.80 12.98
N LEU A 147 -1.78 -2.17 13.77
CA LEU A 147 -0.37 -2.15 13.35
C LEU A 147 -0.11 -3.15 12.21
N ILE A 148 -0.64 -4.37 12.32
CA ILE A 148 -0.55 -5.39 11.26
C ILE A 148 -1.21 -4.89 9.98
N LEU A 149 -2.39 -4.29 10.07
CA LEU A 149 -3.07 -3.71 8.90
C LEU A 149 -2.27 -2.55 8.29
N ASP A 150 -1.65 -1.71 9.12
CA ASP A 150 -0.80 -0.59 8.67
C ASP A 150 0.39 -1.10 7.85
N ILE A 151 1.07 -2.15 8.33
CA ILE A 151 2.19 -2.79 7.64
C ILE A 151 1.71 -3.50 6.37
N TRP A 152 0.55 -4.17 6.45
CA TRP A 152 0.02 -4.89 5.30
C TRP A 152 -0.34 -3.96 4.15
N LYS A 153 -1.03 -2.85 4.43
CA LYS A 153 -1.28 -1.79 3.43
C LYS A 153 0.01 -1.26 2.80
N TYR A 154 1.05 -1.08 3.60
CA TYR A 154 2.34 -0.59 3.10
C TYR A 154 2.96 -1.57 2.10
N ASN A 155 2.90 -2.87 2.40
CA ASN A 155 3.47 -3.91 1.55
C ASN A 155 2.53 -4.31 0.38
N TYR A 156 1.26 -3.93 0.46
CA TYR A 156 0.27 -4.15 -0.60
C TYR A 156 0.26 -2.99 -1.59
N SER A 157 0.78 -3.25 -2.79
CA SER A 157 0.72 -2.35 -3.94
C SER A 157 -0.61 -2.48 -4.65
N VAL A 158 -1.47 -1.49 -4.42
CA VAL A 158 -2.75 -1.30 -5.14
C VAL A 158 -2.54 -1.34 -6.66
N LEU A 159 -1.44 -0.76 -7.16
CA LEU A 159 -1.14 -0.76 -8.59
C LEU A 159 -0.91 -2.18 -9.13
N VAL A 160 -0.15 -3.01 -8.40
CA VAL A 160 0.09 -4.40 -8.79
C VAL A 160 -1.22 -5.19 -8.76
N ALA A 161 -2.03 -5.02 -7.72
CA ALA A 161 -3.34 -5.66 -7.63
C ALA A 161 -4.27 -5.25 -8.79
N PHE A 162 -4.29 -3.97 -9.16
CA PHE A 162 -5.08 -3.45 -10.27
C PHE A 162 -4.62 -4.01 -11.63
N ILE A 163 -3.30 -4.09 -11.86
CA ILE A 163 -2.74 -4.71 -13.06
C ILE A 163 -3.18 -6.17 -13.15
N VAL A 164 -3.09 -6.91 -12.05
CA VAL A 164 -3.53 -8.31 -12.01
C VAL A 164 -5.02 -8.42 -12.31
N LEU A 165 -5.88 -7.57 -11.73
CA LEU A 165 -7.33 -7.60 -11.98
C LEU A 165 -7.72 -7.31 -13.43
N ILE A 166 -7.05 -6.35 -14.07
CA ILE A 166 -7.43 -5.87 -15.42
C ILE A 166 -6.72 -6.64 -16.53
N SER A 167 -5.55 -7.22 -16.26
CA SER A 167 -4.79 -7.98 -17.24
C SER A 167 -5.60 -9.06 -18.01
N PRO A 168 -6.53 -9.83 -17.42
CA PRO A 168 -7.29 -10.82 -18.20
C PRO A 168 -8.20 -10.16 -19.23
N TYR A 169 -8.86 -9.06 -18.85
CA TYR A 169 -9.73 -8.30 -19.74
C TYR A 169 -8.93 -7.66 -20.86
N PHE A 170 -7.81 -7.03 -20.53
CA PHE A 170 -6.94 -6.40 -21.51
C PHE A 170 -6.41 -7.43 -22.53
N ILE A 171 -5.89 -8.57 -22.06
CA ILE A 171 -5.42 -9.66 -22.92
C ILE A 171 -6.55 -10.18 -23.82
N PHE A 172 -7.76 -10.33 -23.27
CA PHE A 172 -8.93 -10.72 -24.05
C PHE A 172 -9.28 -9.70 -25.14
N PHE A 173 -9.32 -8.41 -24.82
CA PHE A 173 -9.64 -7.33 -25.76
C PHE A 173 -8.62 -7.25 -26.90
N VAL A 174 -7.33 -7.30 -26.56
CA VAL A 174 -6.22 -7.30 -27.53
C VAL A 174 -6.36 -8.50 -28.48
N ARG A 175 -6.65 -9.69 -27.94
CA ARG A 175 -6.82 -10.91 -28.74
C ARG A 175 -8.02 -10.81 -29.70
N LYS A 176 -9.16 -10.30 -29.24
CA LYS A 176 -10.37 -10.12 -30.08
C LYS A 176 -10.10 -9.16 -31.24
N LYS A 177 -9.40 -8.05 -30.97
CA LYS A 177 -9.17 -6.98 -31.95
C LYS A 177 -8.06 -7.32 -32.95
N ILE A 178 -6.98 -7.97 -32.51
CA ILE A 178 -5.80 -8.26 -33.35
C ILE A 178 -5.95 -9.57 -34.11
N LEU A 179 -6.41 -10.64 -33.46
CA LEU A 179 -6.39 -11.98 -34.07
C LEU A 179 -7.66 -12.30 -34.87
N LYS A 180 -8.67 -11.41 -34.91
CA LYS A 180 -9.96 -11.57 -35.60
C LYS A 180 -10.58 -12.98 -35.48
N LYS A 181 -10.26 -13.73 -34.43
CA LYS A 181 -10.86 -15.03 -34.17
C LYS A 181 -12.23 -14.79 -33.56
N GLU A 182 -13.27 -15.06 -34.34
CA GLU A 182 -14.61 -15.24 -33.80
C GLU A 182 -14.53 -16.30 -32.73
N ILE A 183 -14.93 -15.93 -31.51
CA ILE A 183 -15.00 -16.92 -30.46
C ILE A 183 -16.28 -17.71 -30.71
N GLU A 184 -16.13 -19.00 -30.99
CA GLU A 184 -17.22 -19.97 -30.91
C GLU A 184 -18.10 -19.67 -29.69
N LYS A 185 -19.37 -19.40 -29.94
CA LYS A 185 -20.41 -19.37 -28.91
C LYS A 185 -20.54 -20.77 -28.34
N ASN A 186 -19.72 -21.09 -27.34
CA ASN A 186 -19.83 -22.33 -26.59
C ASN A 186 -20.68 -22.05 -25.34
N PRO A 187 -21.83 -22.72 -25.13
CA PRO A 187 -22.90 -22.27 -24.23
C PRO A 187 -22.70 -22.70 -22.77
N ASN A 188 -21.45 -22.89 -22.30
CA ASN A 188 -21.21 -23.28 -20.91
C ASN A 188 -21.30 -22.08 -19.95
N ASN A 189 -22.53 -21.58 -19.79
CA ASN A 189 -22.92 -20.50 -18.87
C ASN A 189 -22.42 -20.71 -17.43
N GLU A 190 -22.32 -21.98 -16.99
CA GLU A 190 -21.95 -22.31 -15.61
C GLU A 190 -20.49 -21.95 -15.28
N MET A 191 -19.58 -22.08 -16.24
CA MET A 191 -18.16 -21.79 -16.04
C MET A 191 -17.89 -20.28 -16.14
N GLU A 192 -18.62 -19.57 -17.01
CA GLU A 192 -18.61 -18.11 -17.08
C GLU A 192 -19.16 -17.48 -15.80
N GLN A 193 -20.25 -18.02 -15.23
CA GLN A 193 -20.79 -17.59 -13.94
C GLN A 193 -19.79 -17.79 -12.79
N LYS A 194 -19.12 -18.95 -12.72
CA LYS A 194 -18.09 -19.21 -11.69
C LYS A 194 -16.92 -18.22 -11.80
N ILE A 195 -16.45 -17.90 -13.01
CA ILE A 195 -15.40 -16.87 -13.22
C ILE A 195 -15.87 -15.48 -12.78
N GLY A 196 -17.09 -15.09 -13.15
CA GLY A 196 -17.66 -13.82 -12.70
C GLY A 196 -17.74 -13.73 -11.17
N GLY A 197 -18.10 -14.83 -10.50
CA GLY A 197 -18.10 -14.93 -9.04
C GLY A 197 -16.71 -14.74 -8.43
N TYR A 198 -15.67 -15.40 -8.96
CA TYR A 198 -14.30 -15.22 -8.47
C TYR A 198 -13.76 -13.81 -8.69
N GLN A 199 -14.10 -13.18 -9.82
CA GLN A 199 -13.71 -11.79 -10.09
C GLN A 199 -14.41 -10.81 -9.15
N MET A 200 -15.70 -11.04 -8.86
CA MET A 200 -16.42 -10.24 -7.90
C MET A 200 -15.79 -10.38 -6.50
N LEU A 201 -15.39 -11.58 -6.11
CA LEU A 201 -14.70 -11.82 -4.84
C LEU A 201 -13.32 -11.11 -4.80
N PHE A 202 -12.56 -11.18 -5.89
CA PHE A 202 -11.29 -10.45 -6.03
C PHE A 202 -11.46 -8.93 -6.04
N PHE A 203 -12.51 -8.42 -6.67
CA PHE A 203 -12.86 -7.01 -6.67
C PHE A 203 -13.29 -6.57 -5.26
N ILE A 204 -14.09 -7.36 -4.55
CA ILE A 204 -14.44 -7.13 -3.15
C ILE A 204 -13.18 -7.09 -2.29
N LEU A 205 -12.24 -8.03 -2.45
CA LEU A 205 -10.97 -8.02 -1.71
C LEU A 205 -10.12 -6.78 -2.02
N PHE A 206 -10.11 -6.32 -3.28
CA PHE A 206 -9.44 -5.08 -3.67
C PHE A 206 -10.09 -3.84 -3.07
N VAL A 207 -11.43 -3.76 -3.10
CA VAL A 207 -12.19 -2.68 -2.47
C VAL A 207 -11.99 -2.69 -0.95
N ILE A 208 -12.03 -3.86 -0.30
CA ILE A 208 -11.69 -4.01 1.12
C ILE A 208 -10.26 -3.52 1.36
N ASN A 209 -9.28 -3.85 0.51
CA ASN A 209 -7.91 -3.36 0.67
C ASN A 209 -7.78 -1.83 0.48
N LEU A 210 -8.64 -1.22 -0.36
CA LEU A 210 -8.73 0.23 -0.51
C LEU A 210 -9.40 0.91 0.71
N ILE A 211 -10.33 0.23 1.39
CA ILE A 211 -11.13 0.75 2.51
C ILE A 211 -10.52 0.45 3.89
N VAL A 212 -9.94 -0.73 4.06
CA VAL A 212 -9.27 -1.17 5.29
C VAL A 212 -7.96 -0.48 5.35
#